data_AF-A0A951LZS1-F1
#
_entry.id   AF-A0A951LZS1-F1
#
_cell.length_a   1.000
_cell.length_b   1.000
_cell.length_c   1.000
_cell.angle_alpha   90.00
_cell.angle_beta   90.00
_cell.angle_gamma   90.00
#
_symmetry.space_group_name_H-M   'P 1'
#
loop_
_entity.id
_entity.type
_entity.pdbx_description
1 polymer ?
#
loop_
_entity_poly.entity_id
_entity_poly.type
_entity_poly.pdbx_seq_one_letter_code
_entity_poly.pdbx_strand_id
1 'polypeptide(L)'
;MEQASQENAGSVSQPRSRPEVTLAVTRGATRCLRALGYSVLSEVILASGRRADILALAPHGRILIVEVKSGLEDWRTDAKWTDYGAYCDAFAFAVSPDFPANVLPADFGLIVADAYGGAVVREPIETPLQPARRRAVLMRFAALAADRLQNLVDPIADEMLR
;
A
#
# COMPACT_ATOMS: atom_id res chain seq x y z
N MET A 1 -5.95 -52.49 -26.86
CA MET A 1 -5.82 -52.01 -25.47
C MET A 1 -4.75 -50.94 -25.52
N GLU A 2 -5.16 -49.72 -25.84
CA GLU A 2 -4.24 -48.61 -26.10
C GLU A 2 -4.81 -47.39 -25.39
N GLN A 3 -4.34 -47.19 -24.15
CA GLN A 3 -4.72 -46.04 -23.35
C GLN A 3 -3.90 -44.86 -23.84
N ALA A 4 -4.56 -43.93 -24.54
CA ALA A 4 -4.00 -42.62 -24.84
C ALA A 4 -3.90 -41.83 -23.53
N SER A 5 -2.66 -41.62 -23.09
CA SER A 5 -2.31 -40.66 -22.04
C SER A 5 -2.64 -39.26 -22.52
N GLN A 6 -3.71 -38.68 -22.01
CA GLN A 6 -3.98 -37.24 -22.16
C GLN A 6 -3.00 -36.47 -21.28
N GLU A 7 -2.01 -35.85 -21.93
CA GLU A 7 -1.13 -34.86 -21.32
C GLU A 7 -1.98 -33.67 -20.83
N ASN A 8 -1.95 -33.46 -19.51
CA ASN A 8 -2.56 -32.32 -18.85
C ASN A 8 -1.75 -31.06 -19.22
N ALA A 9 -2.19 -30.36 -20.27
CA ALA A 9 -1.66 -29.07 -20.65
C ALA A 9 -1.83 -28.10 -19.47
N GLY A 10 -0.75 -27.87 -18.73
CA GLY A 10 -0.70 -26.91 -17.64
C GLY A 10 -1.26 -25.57 -18.11
N SER A 11 -2.36 -25.15 -17.50
CA SER A 11 -3.00 -23.87 -17.80
C SER A 11 -1.99 -22.75 -17.54
N VAL A 12 -1.44 -22.17 -18.59
CA VAL A 12 -0.64 -20.95 -18.49
C VAL A 12 -1.59 -19.86 -17.97
N SER A 13 -1.47 -19.52 -16.69
CA SER A 13 -2.25 -18.43 -16.10
C SER A 13 -1.95 -17.15 -16.86
N GLN A 14 -2.98 -16.48 -17.38
CA GLN A 14 -2.79 -15.21 -18.07
C GLN A 14 -2.09 -14.19 -17.17
N PRO A 15 -1.23 -13.32 -17.73
CA PRO A 15 -0.58 -12.26 -16.96
C PRO A 15 -1.63 -11.34 -16.35
N ARG A 16 -1.50 -11.08 -15.05
CA ARG A 16 -2.42 -10.20 -14.31
C ARG A 16 -2.34 -8.79 -14.89
N SER A 17 -3.50 -8.13 -15.00
CA SER A 17 -3.58 -6.71 -15.35
C SER A 17 -2.98 -5.83 -14.25
N ARG A 18 -2.57 -4.60 -14.60
CA ARG A 18 -2.02 -3.63 -13.62
C ARG A 18 -2.95 -3.41 -12.41
N PRO A 19 -4.27 -3.18 -12.58
CA PRO A 19 -5.18 -3.02 -11.45
C PRO A 19 -5.24 -4.25 -10.53
N GLU A 20 -5.18 -5.47 -11.09
CA GLU A 20 -5.14 -6.70 -10.30
C GLU A 20 -3.84 -6.82 -9.51
N VAL A 21 -2.70 -6.43 -10.11
CA VAL A 21 -1.42 -6.38 -9.40
C VAL A 21 -1.45 -5.34 -8.29
N THR A 22 -1.93 -4.12 -8.55
CA THR A 22 -2.11 -3.08 -7.52
C THR A 22 -2.94 -3.62 -6.36
N LEU A 23 -4.12 -4.19 -6.63
CA LEU A 23 -5.00 -4.71 -5.59
C LEU A 23 -4.33 -5.84 -4.78
N ALA A 24 -3.65 -6.77 -5.46
CA ALA A 24 -2.94 -7.86 -4.83
C ALA A 24 -1.82 -7.34 -3.90
N VAL A 25 -0.94 -6.48 -4.41
CA VAL A 25 0.19 -5.92 -3.66
C VAL A 25 -0.30 -5.09 -2.48
N THR A 26 -1.29 -4.22 -2.68
CA THR A 26 -1.90 -3.42 -1.59
C THR A 26 -2.44 -4.33 -0.48
N ARG A 27 -3.13 -5.42 -0.83
CA ARG A 27 -3.66 -6.38 0.14
C ARG A 27 -2.56 -7.10 0.91
N GLY A 28 -1.51 -7.57 0.23
CA GLY A 28 -0.39 -8.22 0.89
C GLY A 28 0.41 -7.30 1.80
N ALA A 29 0.69 -6.08 1.33
CA ALA A 29 1.42 -5.08 2.08
C ALA A 29 0.64 -4.65 3.34
N THR A 30 -0.67 -4.41 3.21
CA THR A 30 -1.51 -4.10 4.38
C THR A 30 -1.53 -5.26 5.39
N ARG A 31 -1.62 -6.52 4.95
CA ARG A 31 -1.52 -7.68 5.84
C ARG A 31 -0.16 -7.78 6.55
N CYS A 32 0.93 -7.59 5.82
CA CYS A 32 2.29 -7.56 6.36
C CYS A 32 2.38 -6.50 7.47
N LEU A 33 1.94 -5.27 7.20
CA LEU A 33 1.96 -4.17 8.17
C LEU A 33 1.08 -4.45 9.39
N ARG A 34 -0.11 -5.04 9.20
CA ARG A 34 -0.98 -5.47 10.31
C ARG A 34 -0.31 -6.51 11.19
N ALA A 35 0.40 -7.49 10.59
CA ALA A 35 1.15 -8.50 11.34
C ALA A 35 2.30 -7.89 12.15
N LEU A 36 2.86 -6.77 11.68
CA LEU A 36 3.86 -5.96 12.40
C LEU A 36 3.25 -4.99 13.44
N GLY A 37 1.92 -5.02 13.65
CA GLY A 37 1.24 -4.21 14.65
C GLY A 37 0.82 -2.81 14.21
N TYR A 38 0.94 -2.47 12.92
CA TYR A 38 0.47 -1.19 12.41
C TYR A 38 -1.05 -1.16 12.28
N SER A 39 -1.65 0.01 12.44
CA SER A 39 -2.99 0.34 11.93
C SER A 39 -2.85 0.94 10.53
N VAL A 40 -3.69 0.52 9.57
CA VAL A 40 -3.51 0.89 8.15
C VAL A 40 -4.80 1.45 7.55
N LEU A 41 -4.65 2.45 6.68
CA LEU A 41 -5.69 2.94 5.79
C LEU A 41 -5.13 2.96 4.37
N SER A 42 -5.88 2.45 3.40
CA SER A 42 -5.55 2.59 1.97
C SER A 42 -6.15 3.86 1.37
N GLU A 43 -5.65 4.34 0.24
CA GLU A 43 -6.26 5.44 -0.55
C GLU A 43 -6.51 6.72 0.27
N VAL A 44 -5.48 7.26 0.92
CA VAL A 44 -5.60 8.41 1.83
C VAL A 44 -5.22 9.71 1.12
N ILE A 45 -6.17 10.64 1.00
CA ILE A 45 -5.90 11.99 0.48
C ILE A 45 -5.17 12.81 1.54
N LEU A 46 -3.93 13.20 1.28
CA LEU A 46 -3.09 14.04 2.12
C LEU A 46 -3.48 15.52 1.97
N ALA A 47 -2.96 16.38 2.86
CA ALA A 47 -3.24 17.82 2.78
C ALA A 47 -2.68 18.50 1.52
N SER A 48 -1.76 17.85 0.79
CA SER A 48 -1.31 18.28 -0.55
C SER A 48 -2.34 18.03 -1.66
N GLY A 49 -3.43 17.32 -1.37
CA GLY A 49 -4.36 16.80 -2.38
C GLY A 49 -3.85 15.54 -3.10
N ARG A 50 -2.63 15.07 -2.81
CA ARG A 50 -2.13 13.78 -3.29
C ARG A 50 -2.78 12.63 -2.52
N ARG A 51 -2.85 11.46 -3.16
CA ARG A 51 -3.37 10.23 -2.55
C ARG A 51 -2.23 9.28 -2.24
N ALA A 52 -2.01 9.00 -0.96
CA ALA A 52 -1.12 7.92 -0.55
C ALA A 52 -1.86 6.59 -0.69
N ASP A 53 -1.22 5.58 -1.30
CA ASP A 53 -1.83 4.26 -1.47
C ASP A 53 -2.08 3.57 -0.15
N ILE A 54 -1.11 3.63 0.77
CA ILE A 54 -1.24 3.11 2.14
C ILE A 54 -0.63 4.13 3.11
N LEU A 55 -1.41 4.51 4.13
CA LEU A 55 -0.95 5.22 5.32
C LEU A 55 -1.02 4.27 6.52
N ALA A 56 0.10 4.08 7.21
CA ALA A 56 0.24 3.17 8.33
C ALA A 56 0.70 3.90 9.59
N LEU A 57 0.10 3.56 10.73
CA LEU A 57 0.36 4.12 12.05
C LEU A 57 0.88 3.01 12.98
N ALA A 58 2.13 3.13 13.42
CA ALA A 58 2.71 2.23 14.41
C ALA A 58 2.15 2.51 15.82
N PRO A 59 2.20 1.54 16.75
CA PRO A 59 1.76 1.73 18.14
C PRO A 59 2.46 2.89 18.87
N HIS A 60 3.72 3.16 18.52
CA HIS A 60 4.52 4.25 19.08
C HIS A 60 4.33 5.60 18.35
N GLY A 61 3.35 5.70 17.44
CA GLY A 61 3.00 6.95 16.76
C GLY A 61 3.82 7.29 15.51
N ARG A 62 4.68 6.38 15.04
CA ARG A 62 5.37 6.51 13.74
C ARG A 62 4.36 6.38 12.60
N ILE A 63 4.48 7.28 11.64
CA ILE A 63 3.66 7.35 10.44
C ILE A 63 4.50 6.87 9.26
N LEU A 64 4.06 5.79 8.62
CA LEU A 64 4.68 5.23 7.42
C LEU A 64 3.73 5.45 6.25
N ILE A 65 4.24 5.99 5.14
CA ILE A 65 3.54 5.94 3.85
C ILE A 65 4.16 4.82 3.02
N VAL A 66 3.31 4.01 2.40
CA VAL A 66 3.72 2.98 1.45
C VAL A 66 3.07 3.25 0.10
N GLU A 67 3.90 3.38 -0.93
CA GLU A 67 3.49 3.58 -2.32
C GLU A 67 3.55 2.27 -3.09
N VAL A 68 2.48 1.90 -3.78
CA VAL A 68 2.34 0.61 -4.46
C VAL A 68 2.73 0.76 -5.92
N LYS A 69 3.76 0.03 -6.37
CA LYS A 69 4.16 0.00 -7.78
C LYS A 69 3.77 -1.31 -8.43
N SER A 70 2.79 -1.23 -9.33
CA SER A 70 2.23 -2.39 -10.05
C SER A 70 3.10 -2.90 -11.20
N GLY A 71 4.12 -2.14 -11.59
CA GLY A 71 5.03 -2.52 -12.66
C GLY A 71 6.01 -1.40 -13.02
N LEU A 72 6.94 -1.71 -13.91
CA LEU A 72 8.02 -0.78 -14.28
C LEU A 72 7.51 0.49 -14.97
N GLU A 73 6.42 0.41 -15.73
CA GLU A 73 5.80 1.57 -16.37
C GLU A 73 5.18 2.53 -15.33
N ASP A 74 4.58 1.97 -14.28
CA ASP A 74 4.01 2.71 -13.16
C ASP A 74 5.09 3.51 -12.42
N TRP A 75 6.22 2.85 -12.14
CA TRP A 75 7.40 3.48 -11.58
C TRP A 75 7.95 4.62 -12.46
N ARG A 76 8.03 4.41 -13.77
CA ARG A 76 8.61 5.41 -14.70
C ARG A 76 7.75 6.66 -14.88
N THR A 77 6.44 6.53 -14.72
CA THR A 77 5.51 7.64 -14.99
C THR A 77 5.08 8.37 -13.72
N ASP A 78 5.16 7.74 -12.54
CA ASP A 78 4.89 8.42 -11.28
C ASP A 78 6.16 9.00 -10.65
N ALA A 79 6.32 10.32 -10.76
CA ALA A 79 7.37 11.10 -10.12
C ALA A 79 6.92 11.84 -8.86
N LYS A 80 5.63 11.75 -8.49
CA LYS A 80 5.04 12.57 -7.42
C LYS A 80 5.26 12.00 -6.02
N TRP A 81 5.73 10.76 -5.93
CA TRP A 81 5.97 10.09 -4.66
C TRP A 81 6.96 10.82 -3.75
N THR A 82 7.82 11.67 -4.30
CA THR A 82 8.76 12.51 -3.55
C THR A 82 8.05 13.51 -2.63
N ASP A 83 6.81 13.91 -2.95
CA ASP A 83 5.99 14.81 -2.14
C ASP A 83 5.59 14.19 -0.78
N TYR A 84 5.63 12.85 -0.67
CA TYR A 84 5.12 12.13 0.50
C TYR A 84 6.01 12.23 1.74
N GLY A 85 7.31 12.48 1.57
CA GLY A 85 8.24 12.64 2.70
C GLY A 85 7.82 13.73 3.70
N ALA A 86 7.07 14.74 3.25
CA ALA A 86 6.53 15.79 4.11
C ALA A 86 5.32 15.36 4.98
N TYR A 87 4.87 14.10 4.87
CA TYR A 87 3.66 13.57 5.50
C TYR A 87 3.85 12.24 6.24
N CYS A 88 5.07 11.70 6.26
CA CYS A 88 5.41 10.49 7.00
C CYS A 88 6.76 10.63 7.71
N ASP A 89 6.96 9.84 8.77
CA ASP A 89 8.27 9.66 9.38
C ASP A 89 9.16 8.75 8.56
N ALA A 90 8.58 7.92 7.72
CA ALA A 90 9.32 6.99 6.89
C ALA A 90 8.50 6.62 5.67
N PHE A 91 9.18 6.27 4.60
CA PHE A 91 8.56 5.96 3.32
C PHE A 91 9.06 4.62 2.78
N ALA A 92 8.15 3.81 2.23
CA ALA A 92 8.47 2.55 1.60
C ALA A 92 7.73 2.38 0.26
N PHE A 93 8.30 1.55 -0.61
CA PHE A 93 7.56 1.02 -1.75
C PHE A 93 6.98 -0.35 -1.40
N ALA A 94 5.84 -0.69 -1.99
CA ALA A 94 5.32 -2.05 -2.05
C ALA A 94 5.24 -2.51 -3.51
N VAL A 95 5.78 -3.69 -3.79
CA VAL A 95 5.86 -4.24 -5.16
C VAL A 95 5.54 -5.74 -5.18
N SER A 96 5.22 -6.27 -6.36
CA SER A 96 5.07 -7.72 -6.55
C SER A 96 6.42 -8.43 -6.50
N PRO A 97 6.45 -9.76 -6.26
CA PRO A 97 7.68 -10.56 -6.33
C PRO A 97 8.40 -10.48 -7.68
N ASP A 98 7.64 -10.26 -8.76
CA ASP A 98 8.16 -10.19 -10.13
C ASP A 98 8.66 -8.78 -10.53
N PHE A 99 8.51 -7.79 -9.64
CA PHE A 99 8.94 -6.42 -9.92
C PHE A 99 10.49 -6.33 -9.86
N PRO A 100 11.14 -5.64 -10.82
CA PRO A 100 12.60 -5.47 -10.81
C PRO A 100 13.03 -4.46 -9.73
N ALA A 101 13.11 -4.90 -8.48
CA ALA A 101 13.30 -4.04 -7.31
C ALA A 101 14.62 -3.22 -7.31
N ASN A 102 15.60 -3.63 -8.11
CA ASN A 102 16.88 -2.92 -8.27
C ASN A 102 16.75 -1.53 -8.92
N VAL A 103 15.60 -1.21 -9.54
CA VAL A 103 15.35 0.14 -10.09
C VAL A 103 14.92 1.14 -9.02
N LEU A 104 14.51 0.67 -7.83
CA LEU A 104 14.04 1.52 -6.75
C LEU A 104 15.23 2.10 -5.98
N PRO A 105 15.17 3.36 -5.51
CA PRO A 105 16.24 3.94 -4.71
C PRO A 105 16.46 3.15 -3.41
N ALA A 106 17.71 3.03 -2.98
CA ALA A 106 18.10 2.21 -1.83
C ALA A 106 17.69 2.81 -0.47
N ASP A 107 17.49 4.12 -0.41
CA ASP A 107 17.25 4.87 0.84
C ASP A 107 15.81 4.74 1.39
N PHE A 108 14.91 4.09 0.64
CA PHE A 108 13.52 3.90 1.04
C PHE A 108 13.23 2.45 1.43
N GLY A 109 12.25 2.24 2.30
CA GLY A 109 11.84 0.88 2.64
C GLY A 109 11.28 0.13 1.44
N LEU A 110 11.25 -1.19 1.54
CA LEU A 110 10.72 -2.05 0.51
C LEU A 110 9.94 -3.21 1.12
N ILE A 111 8.69 -3.32 0.70
CA ILE A 111 7.81 -4.45 0.96
C ILE A 111 7.62 -5.22 -0.34
N VAL A 112 7.90 -6.51 -0.33
CA VAL A 112 7.54 -7.41 -1.43
C VAL A 112 6.29 -8.17 -1.00
N ALA A 113 5.22 -8.06 -1.79
CA ALA A 113 3.90 -8.53 -1.40
C ALA A 113 3.07 -9.06 -2.58
N ASP A 114 2.13 -9.94 -2.27
CA ASP A 114 1.14 -10.48 -3.20
C ASP A 114 -0.27 -10.48 -2.57
N ALA A 115 -1.25 -11.12 -3.18
CA ALA A 115 -2.62 -11.13 -2.65
C ALA A 115 -2.76 -11.83 -1.28
N TYR A 116 -1.76 -12.57 -0.83
CA TYR A 116 -1.79 -13.39 0.39
C TYR A 116 -1.07 -12.71 1.55
N GLY A 117 0.09 -12.11 1.31
CA GLY A 117 0.88 -11.44 2.34
C GLY A 117 2.07 -10.70 1.77
N GLY A 118 3.10 -10.50 2.57
CA GLY A 118 4.34 -9.88 2.14
C GLY A 118 5.40 -9.88 3.22
N ALA A 119 6.57 -9.38 2.88
CA ALA A 119 7.71 -9.23 3.77
C ALA A 119 8.36 -7.86 3.57
N VAL A 120 8.81 -7.26 4.68
CA VAL A 120 9.72 -6.12 4.65
C VAL A 120 11.09 -6.66 4.30
N VAL A 121 11.57 -6.37 3.09
CA VAL A 121 12.89 -6.81 2.62
C VAL A 121 13.95 -5.73 2.83
N ARG A 122 13.52 -4.49 3.04
CA ARG A 122 14.38 -3.36 3.42
C ARG A 122 13.61 -2.43 4.35
N GLU A 123 14.19 -2.17 5.52
CA GLU A 123 13.58 -1.26 6.50
C GLU A 123 13.63 0.19 5.99
N PRO A 124 12.56 0.97 6.16
CA PRO A 124 12.57 2.37 5.76
C PRO A 124 13.34 3.22 6.76
N ILE A 125 14.20 4.11 6.25
CA ILE A 125 14.94 5.09 7.04
C ILE A 125 13.94 6.09 7.65
N GLU A 126 14.12 6.39 8.93
CA GLU A 126 13.29 7.36 9.64
C GLU A 126 13.80 8.79 9.44
N THR A 127 12.91 9.66 9.01
CA THR A 127 13.03 11.12 8.98
C THR A 127 11.84 11.71 9.73
N PRO A 128 11.97 11.98 11.04
CA PRO A 128 10.84 12.34 11.88
C PRO A 128 10.07 13.58 11.39
N LEU A 129 8.75 13.48 11.39
CA LEU A 129 7.86 14.62 11.12
C LEU A 129 7.92 15.66 12.23
N GLN A 130 7.83 16.92 11.80
CA GLN A 130 7.56 18.03 12.71
C GLN A 130 6.26 17.80 13.50
N PRO A 131 6.21 18.14 14.80
CA PRO A 131 5.07 17.83 15.67
C PRO A 131 3.71 18.32 15.14
N ALA A 132 3.66 19.54 14.58
CA ALA A 132 2.43 20.10 14.01
C ALA A 132 1.94 19.28 12.79
N ARG A 133 2.87 18.85 11.93
CA ARG A 133 2.56 18.02 10.76
C ARG A 133 2.08 16.64 11.18
N ARG A 134 2.76 16.00 12.15
CA ARG A 134 2.33 14.72 12.74
C ARG A 134 0.91 14.81 13.26
N ARG A 135 0.60 15.84 14.07
CA ARG A 135 -0.76 16.04 14.60
C ARG A 135 -1.80 16.13 13.48
N ALA A 136 -1.52 16.90 12.42
CA ALA A 136 -2.42 17.04 11.29
C ALA A 136 -2.68 15.70 10.58
N VAL A 137 -1.64 14.89 10.34
CA VAL A 137 -1.77 13.57 9.70
C VAL A 137 -2.52 12.60 10.62
N LEU A 138 -2.26 12.59 11.92
CA LEU A 138 -2.97 11.74 12.88
C LEU A 138 -4.46 12.08 12.98
N MET A 139 -4.82 13.37 13.04
CA MET A 139 -6.23 13.79 13.07
C MET A 139 -6.95 13.34 11.80
N ARG A 140 -6.29 13.47 10.64
CA ARG A 140 -6.83 13.01 9.35
C ARG A 140 -6.98 11.49 9.29
N PHE A 141 -5.98 10.75 9.78
CA PHE A 141 -6.05 9.29 9.89
C PHE A 141 -7.23 8.85 10.76
N ALA A 142 -7.38 9.46 11.95
CA ALA A 142 -8.45 9.12 12.88
C ALA A 142 -9.84 9.44 12.31
N ALA A 143 -10.04 10.63 11.74
CA ALA A 143 -11.30 11.01 11.10
C ALA A 143 -11.65 10.06 9.95
N LEU A 144 -10.73 9.84 9.01
CA LEU A 144 -10.97 8.96 7.87
C LEU A 144 -11.25 7.51 8.29
N ALA A 145 -10.59 7.01 9.33
CA ALA A 145 -10.87 5.68 9.88
C ALA A 145 -12.28 5.60 10.48
N ALA A 146 -12.69 6.61 11.26
CA ALA A 146 -14.01 6.69 11.85
C ALA A 146 -15.10 6.77 10.77
N ASP A 147 -14.93 7.66 9.79
CA ASP A 147 -15.88 7.85 8.69
C ASP A 147 -16.03 6.57 7.87
N ARG A 148 -14.92 5.90 7.52
CA ARG A 148 -14.98 4.63 6.79
C ARG A 148 -15.63 3.51 7.59
N LEU A 149 -15.38 3.44 8.89
CA LEU A 149 -16.05 2.46 9.75
C LEU A 149 -17.55 2.75 9.82
N GLN A 150 -17.94 4.01 10.00
CA GLN A 150 -19.34 4.42 10.03
C GLN A 150 -20.04 4.08 8.71
N ASN A 151 -19.40 4.33 7.57
CA ASN A 151 -19.97 4.01 6.25
C ASN A 151 -20.09 2.49 6.00
N LEU A 152 -19.31 1.67 6.70
CA LEU A 152 -19.47 0.21 6.69
C LEU A 152 -20.60 -0.26 7.62
N VAL A 153 -20.75 0.41 8.77
CA VAL A 153 -21.76 0.09 9.78
C VAL A 153 -23.15 0.56 9.35
N ASP A 154 -23.24 1.74 8.75
CA ASP A 154 -24.47 2.38 8.28
C ASP A 154 -24.24 3.03 6.90
N PRO A 155 -24.35 2.25 5.81
CA PRO A 155 -24.07 2.72 4.46
C PRO A 155 -25.06 3.78 3.93
N ILE A 156 -26.25 3.92 4.54
CA ILE A 156 -27.29 4.85 4.09
C ILE A 156 -27.21 6.22 4.77
N ALA A 157 -26.46 6.35 5.86
CA ALA A 157 -26.30 7.61 6.59
C ALA A 157 -25.77 8.75 5.68
N ASP A 158 -24.84 8.44 4.79
CA ASP A 158 -24.28 9.40 3.84
C ASP A 158 -25.30 9.86 2.77
N GLU A 159 -26.34 9.08 2.50
CA GLU A 159 -27.43 9.50 1.59
C GLU A 159 -28.33 10.56 2.23
N MET A 160 -28.38 10.62 3.57
CA MET A 160 -29.20 11.59 4.32
C MET A 160 -28.52 12.96 4.49
N LEU A 161 -27.22 13.08 4.18
CA LEU A 161 -26.43 14.32 4.29
C LEU A 161 -26.31 15.09 2.97
N ARG A 162 -26.94 14.60 1.89
CA ARG A 162 -26.92 15.23 0.55
C ARG A 162 -28.09 16.19 0.35
#